data_AF-A0A1B8CSS1-F1
#
_entry.id   AF-A0A1B8CSS1-F1
#
_cell.length_a   1.000
_cell.length_b   1.000
_cell.length_c   1.000
_cell.angle_alpha   90.00
_cell.angle_beta   90.00
_cell.angle_gamma   90.00
#
_symmetry.space_group_name_H-M   'P 1'
#
loop_
_entity.id
_entity.type
_entity.pdbx_description
1 polymer ?
#
loop_
_entity_poly.entity_id
_entity_poly.type
_entity_poly.pdbx_seq_one_letter_code
_entity_poly.pdbx_strand_id
1 'polypeptide(L)'
;MSLESLQKRLTTLQETTSHIQTLIARLASFKFPPGAIPLSQGSLDTVATELSNEIHDTLKEQNNDFELLEQEIKDSPGGRKGSDAETNKLRLLERATRTQQELKHAQSAFRKAQLAAKRNLVLTRRAERELLLQSLAAPPSPSSNQPISGSPRSRPRADTR
;
A
#
# COMPACT_ATOMS: atom_id res chain seq x y z
N MET A 1 -17.63 30.07 11.16
CA MET A 1 -16.89 29.72 9.92
C MET A 1 -17.57 30.37 8.73
N SER A 2 -16.83 30.83 7.72
CA SER A 2 -17.42 31.34 6.47
C SER A 2 -17.68 30.20 5.49
N LEU A 3 -18.59 30.40 4.52
CA LEU A 3 -18.88 29.39 3.51
C LEU A 3 -17.64 29.07 2.65
N GLU A 4 -16.79 30.07 2.40
CA GLU A 4 -15.52 29.90 1.67
C GLU A 4 -14.52 29.02 2.43
N SER A 5 -14.41 29.17 3.76
CA SER A 5 -13.53 28.30 4.55
C SER A 5 -14.01 26.84 4.53
N LEU A 6 -15.32 26.62 4.56
CA LEU A 6 -15.92 25.28 4.46
C LEU A 6 -15.69 24.66 3.07
N GLN A 7 -15.75 25.45 1.99
CA GLN A 7 -15.40 25.00 0.64
C GLN A 7 -13.93 24.58 0.51
N LYS A 8 -13.01 25.34 1.10
CA LYS A 8 -11.58 24.99 1.12
C LYS A 8 -11.36 23.66 1.86
N ARG A 9 -11.96 23.52 3.04
CA ARG A 9 -11.89 22.28 3.83
C ARG A 9 -12.46 21.08 3.06
N LEU A 10 -13.61 21.22 2.41
CA LEU A 10 -14.18 20.16 1.57
C LEU A 10 -13.24 19.76 0.43
N THR A 11 -12.54 20.72 -0.17
CA THR A 11 -11.59 20.45 -1.25
C THR A 11 -10.40 19.63 -0.73
N THR A 12 -9.84 19.99 0.43
CA THR A 12 -8.81 19.17 1.10
C THR A 12 -9.32 17.77 1.46
N LEU A 13 -10.57 17.65 1.91
CA LEU A 13 -11.16 16.33 2.18
C LEU A 13 -11.32 15.48 0.90
N GLN A 14 -11.64 16.10 -0.23
CA GLN A 14 -11.70 15.39 -1.51
C GLN A 14 -10.32 14.90 -1.99
N GLU A 15 -9.30 15.74 -1.87
CA GLU A 15 -7.92 15.39 -2.21
C GLU A 15 -7.42 14.22 -1.36
N THR A 16 -7.69 14.26 -0.07
CA THR A 16 -7.34 13.17 0.86
C THR A 16 -8.14 11.90 0.58
N THR A 17 -9.43 11.98 0.21
CA THR A 17 -10.19 10.80 -0.26
C THR A 17 -9.55 10.18 -1.52
N SER A 18 -9.09 11.00 -2.48
CA SER A 18 -8.36 10.52 -3.66
C SER A 18 -7.01 9.89 -3.29
N HIS A 19 -6.32 10.45 -2.30
CA HIS A 19 -5.07 9.88 -1.78
C HIS A 19 -5.30 8.49 -1.16
N ILE A 20 -6.34 8.34 -0.33
CA ILE A 20 -6.75 7.06 0.26
C ILE A 20 -7.00 6.01 -0.82
N GLN A 21 -7.70 6.37 -1.91
CA GLN A 21 -7.93 5.43 -3.02
C GLN A 21 -6.62 4.95 -3.66
N THR A 22 -5.62 5.84 -3.77
CA THR A 22 -4.29 5.50 -4.29
C THR A 22 -3.55 4.54 -3.36
N LEU A 23 -3.59 4.78 -2.04
CA LEU A 23 -3.01 3.88 -1.05
C LEU A 23 -3.69 2.51 -1.04
N ILE A 24 -5.02 2.47 -1.15
CA ILE A 24 -5.79 1.22 -1.26
C ILE A 24 -5.37 0.42 -2.50
N ALA A 25 -5.23 1.09 -3.66
CA ALA A 25 -4.78 0.45 -4.88
C ALA A 25 -3.37 -0.15 -4.70
N ARG A 26 -2.45 0.62 -4.08
CA ARG A 26 -1.10 0.16 -3.75
C ARG A 26 -1.10 -1.06 -2.85
N LEU A 27 -1.95 -1.08 -1.81
CA LEU A 27 -2.10 -2.23 -0.91
C LEU A 27 -2.65 -3.45 -1.63
N ALA A 28 -3.65 -3.28 -2.49
CA ALA A 28 -4.25 -4.37 -3.26
C ALA A 28 -3.26 -5.03 -4.22
N SER A 29 -2.37 -4.24 -4.83
CA SER A 29 -1.32 -4.73 -5.73
C SER A 29 0.02 -5.04 -5.04
N PHE A 30 0.07 -5.00 -3.70
CA PHE A 30 1.33 -5.17 -2.98
C PHE A 30 1.90 -6.58 -3.23
N LYS A 31 3.17 -6.61 -3.66
CA LYS A 31 3.94 -7.83 -3.89
C LYS A 31 5.00 -7.94 -2.82
N PHE A 32 5.07 -9.09 -2.19
CA PHE A 32 6.08 -9.36 -1.17
C PHE A 32 7.39 -9.76 -1.84
N PRO A 33 8.52 -9.13 -1.50
CA PRO A 33 9.83 -9.51 -2.04
C PRO A 33 10.23 -10.91 -1.54
N PRO A 34 10.86 -11.74 -2.40
CA PRO A 34 11.34 -13.06 -2.00
C PRO A 34 12.44 -12.94 -0.93
N GLY A 35 12.45 -13.84 0.06
CA GLY A 35 13.43 -13.85 1.15
C GLY A 35 13.15 -12.87 2.30
N ALA A 36 12.19 -11.95 2.13
CA ALA A 36 11.78 -11.01 3.17
C ALA A 36 10.55 -11.48 3.96
N ILE A 37 10.01 -12.68 3.65
CA ILE A 37 8.76 -13.14 4.23
C ILE A 37 9.05 -14.13 5.35
N PRO A 38 8.65 -13.83 6.60
CA PRO A 38 8.74 -14.81 7.66
C PRO A 38 7.92 -16.05 7.28
N LEU A 39 8.55 -17.22 7.33
CA LEU A 39 7.91 -18.52 7.08
C LEU A 39 6.85 -18.88 8.15
N SER A 40 6.87 -18.17 9.28
CA SER A 40 5.90 -18.28 10.38
C SER A 40 4.53 -17.72 9.98
N GLN A 41 3.46 -18.41 10.40
CA GLN A 41 2.10 -17.97 10.17
C GLN A 41 1.75 -16.78 11.07
N GLY A 42 1.24 -15.69 10.48
CA GLY A 42 0.42 -14.73 11.23
C GLY A 42 0.65 -13.27 10.90
N SER A 43 1.89 -12.84 10.66
CA SER A 43 2.17 -11.42 10.37
C SER A 43 2.17 -11.15 8.86
N LEU A 44 1.51 -10.04 8.49
CA LEU A 44 1.81 -9.33 7.26
C LEU A 44 3.24 -8.78 7.36
N ASP A 45 3.89 -8.61 6.21
CA ASP A 45 5.13 -7.84 6.14
C ASP A 45 4.96 -6.47 6.81
N THR A 46 6.03 -5.97 7.44
CA THR A 46 6.01 -4.72 8.22
C THR A 46 5.46 -3.58 7.37
N VAL A 47 5.89 -3.49 6.11
CA VAL A 47 5.46 -2.46 5.15
C VAL A 47 3.96 -2.53 4.82
N ALA A 48 3.42 -3.74 4.59
CA ALA A 48 2.01 -3.90 4.29
C ALA A 48 1.12 -3.64 5.51
N THR A 49 1.64 -3.91 6.70
CA THR A 49 0.99 -3.62 7.99
C THR A 49 0.96 -2.11 8.24
N GLU A 50 2.09 -1.42 8.08
CA GLU A 50 2.19 0.04 8.17
C GLU A 50 1.23 0.73 7.19
N LEU A 51 1.24 0.34 5.92
CA LEU A 51 0.33 0.88 4.91
C LEU A 51 -1.14 0.63 5.28
N SER A 52 -1.46 -0.53 5.85
CA SER A 52 -2.82 -0.83 6.30
C SER A 52 -3.24 0.04 7.48
N ASN A 53 -2.32 0.32 8.41
CA ASN A 53 -2.59 1.18 9.57
C ASN A 53 -2.76 2.64 9.13
N GLU A 54 -1.88 3.13 8.26
CA GLU A 54 -1.98 4.47 7.67
C GLU A 54 -3.35 4.69 7.01
N ILE A 55 -3.76 3.78 6.12
CA ILE A 55 -5.08 3.87 5.47
C ILE A 55 -6.21 3.85 6.51
N HIS A 56 -6.11 3.01 7.54
CA HIS A 56 -7.13 2.91 8.57
C HIS A 56 -7.28 4.22 9.36
N ASP A 57 -6.16 4.80 9.79
CA ASP A 57 -6.12 6.02 10.58
C ASP A 57 -6.64 7.21 9.74
N THR A 58 -6.19 7.35 8.49
CA THR A 58 -6.68 8.41 7.59
C THR A 58 -8.18 8.26 7.29
N LEU A 59 -8.68 7.04 7.09
CA LEU A 59 -10.13 6.79 6.90
C LEU A 59 -10.95 7.21 8.12
N LYS A 60 -10.43 6.95 9.33
CA LYS A 60 -11.10 7.30 10.59
C LYS A 60 -11.12 8.82 10.79
N GLU A 61 -9.98 9.49 10.58
CA GLU A 61 -9.87 10.95 10.66
C GLU A 61 -10.81 11.63 9.67
N GLN A 62 -10.79 11.22 8.40
CA GLN A 62 -11.69 11.75 7.37
C GLN A 62 -13.16 11.59 7.72
N ASN A 63 -13.56 10.44 8.27
CA ASN A 63 -14.95 10.21 8.67
C ASN A 63 -15.41 11.24 9.71
N ASN A 64 -14.59 11.49 10.74
CA ASN A 64 -14.89 12.49 11.77
C ASN A 64 -14.93 13.90 11.16
N ASP A 65 -14.02 14.21 10.25
CA ASP A 65 -13.98 15.51 9.58
C ASP A 65 -15.21 15.77 8.70
N PHE A 66 -15.71 14.75 7.98
CA PHE A 66 -16.94 14.89 7.21
C PHE A 66 -18.16 15.07 8.10
N GLU A 67 -18.26 14.32 9.20
CA GLU A 67 -19.36 14.49 10.17
C GLU A 67 -19.38 15.92 10.74
N LEU A 68 -18.21 16.44 11.12
CA LEU A 68 -18.09 17.81 11.60
C LEU A 68 -18.39 18.83 10.49
N LEU A 69 -17.85 18.65 9.29
CA LEU A 69 -18.07 19.56 8.15
C LEU A 69 -19.55 19.64 7.78
N GLU A 70 -20.27 18.51 7.77
CA GLU A 70 -21.71 18.51 7.48
C GLU A 70 -22.50 19.31 8.52
N GLN A 71 -22.18 19.15 9.81
CA GLN A 71 -22.79 19.94 10.88
C GLN A 71 -22.50 21.42 10.71
N GLU A 72 -21.24 21.79 10.47
CA GLU A 72 -20.84 23.18 10.24
C GLU A 72 -21.54 23.81 9.03
N ILE A 73 -21.74 23.05 7.94
CA ILE A 73 -22.50 23.51 6.78
C ILE A 73 -23.97 23.70 7.18
N LYS A 74 -24.59 22.74 7.87
CA LYS A 74 -25.99 22.81 8.31
C LYS A 74 -26.24 24.01 9.24
N ASP A 75 -25.30 24.31 10.13
CA ASP A 75 -25.37 25.41 11.09
C ASP A 75 -24.98 26.77 10.48
N SER A 76 -24.31 26.77 9.32
CA SER A 76 -23.95 28.01 8.64
C SER A 76 -25.20 28.81 8.20
N PRO A 77 -25.18 30.16 8.28
CA PRO A 77 -26.31 30.98 7.87
C PRO A 77 -26.52 30.85 6.35
N GLY A 78 -27.64 30.26 5.95
CA GLY A 78 -27.99 29.99 4.55
C GLY A 78 -28.62 31.17 3.81
N GLY A 79 -28.56 32.40 4.35
CA GLY A 79 -29.27 33.53 3.78
C GLY A 79 -30.81 33.37 3.79
N ARG A 80 -31.51 34.23 3.05
CA ARG A 80 -32.98 34.12 2.88
C ARG A 80 -33.32 32.98 1.93
N LYS A 81 -34.52 32.42 2.10
CA LYS A 81 -35.04 31.39 1.19
C LYS A 81 -35.06 31.91 -0.26
N GLY A 82 -34.46 31.18 -1.18
CA GLY A 82 -34.27 31.54 -2.59
C GLY A 82 -33.07 32.44 -2.88
N SER A 83 -32.21 32.72 -1.89
CA SER A 83 -31.00 33.52 -2.11
C SER A 83 -29.84 32.69 -2.65
N ASP A 84 -28.88 33.36 -3.30
CA ASP A 84 -27.63 32.72 -3.76
C ASP A 84 -26.82 32.10 -2.61
N ALA A 85 -26.96 32.63 -1.40
CA ALA A 85 -26.33 32.05 -0.22
C ALA A 85 -26.93 30.68 0.15
N GLU A 86 -28.26 30.52 -0.01
CA GLU A 86 -28.94 29.25 0.26
C GLU A 86 -28.56 28.21 -0.79
N THR A 87 -28.57 28.59 -2.07
CA THR A 87 -28.21 27.70 -3.18
C THR A 87 -26.75 27.25 -3.07
N ASN A 88 -25.83 28.16 -2.75
CA ASN A 88 -24.41 27.83 -2.53
C ASN A 88 -24.22 26.89 -1.34
N LYS A 89 -24.96 27.09 -0.25
CA LYS A 89 -24.94 26.19 0.92
C LYS A 89 -25.46 24.80 0.57
N LEU A 90 -26.59 24.70 -0.14
CA LEU A 90 -27.17 23.42 -0.56
C LEU A 90 -26.23 22.66 -1.49
N ARG A 91 -25.62 23.35 -2.45
CA ARG A 91 -24.61 22.76 -3.35
C ARG A 91 -23.38 22.28 -2.60
N LEU A 92 -22.94 23.03 -1.59
CA LEU A 92 -21.82 22.64 -0.75
C LEU A 92 -22.15 21.37 0.06
N LEU A 93 -23.35 21.29 0.64
CA LEU A 93 -23.84 20.12 1.35
C LEU A 93 -23.95 18.91 0.43
N GLU A 94 -24.51 19.06 -0.77
CA GLU A 94 -24.59 17.99 -1.77
C GLU A 94 -23.19 17.45 -2.10
N ARG A 95 -22.22 18.32 -2.38
CA ARG A 95 -20.83 17.92 -2.66
C ARG A 95 -20.17 17.21 -1.47
N ALA A 96 -20.45 17.66 -0.24
CA ALA A 96 -19.97 17.00 0.98
C ALA A 96 -20.55 15.58 1.11
N THR A 97 -21.88 15.44 0.99
CA THR A 97 -22.57 14.14 1.09
C THR A 97 -22.09 13.15 0.02
N ARG A 98 -21.90 13.61 -1.22
CA ARG A 98 -21.33 12.79 -2.30
C ARG A 98 -19.92 12.31 -1.98
N THR A 99 -19.05 13.21 -1.51
CA THR A 99 -17.67 12.84 -1.19
C THR A 99 -17.63 11.85 -0.02
N GLN A 100 -18.51 12.00 0.97
CA GLN A 100 -18.64 11.03 2.05
C GLN A 100 -19.11 9.65 1.56
N GLN A 101 -19.96 9.58 0.52
CA GLN A 101 -20.29 8.30 -0.12
C GLN A 101 -19.06 7.68 -0.81
N GLU A 102 -18.25 8.50 -1.50
CA GLU A 102 -16.98 8.05 -2.10
C GLU A 102 -16.01 7.50 -1.03
N LEU A 103 -15.97 8.12 0.15
CA LEU A 103 -15.22 7.61 1.31
C LEU A 103 -15.75 6.25 1.80
N LYS A 104 -17.06 6.06 1.89
CA LYS A 104 -17.67 4.75 2.23
C LYS A 104 -17.32 3.68 1.19
N HIS A 105 -17.29 4.04 -0.10
CA HIS A 105 -16.81 3.14 -1.14
C HIS A 105 -15.33 2.79 -0.94
N ALA A 106 -14.48 3.76 -0.59
CA ALA A 106 -13.08 3.53 -0.27
C ALA A 106 -12.92 2.57 0.93
N GLN A 107 -13.73 2.68 1.98
CA GLN A 107 -13.71 1.72 3.10
C GLN A 107 -14.00 0.28 2.65
N SER A 108 -14.98 0.10 1.76
CA SER A 108 -15.29 -1.22 1.20
C SER A 108 -14.14 -1.76 0.33
N ALA A 109 -13.50 -0.88 -0.46
CA ALA A 109 -12.35 -1.22 -1.28
C ALA A 109 -11.12 -1.56 -0.44
N PHE A 110 -10.91 -0.86 0.68
CA PHE A 110 -9.84 -1.13 1.63
C PHE A 110 -9.93 -2.54 2.21
N ARG A 111 -11.12 -2.98 2.64
CA ARG A 111 -11.32 -4.37 3.11
C ARG A 111 -10.97 -5.40 2.03
N LYS A 112 -11.33 -5.13 0.78
CA LYS A 112 -10.96 -5.99 -0.36
C LYS A 112 -9.45 -5.98 -0.59
N ALA A 113 -8.79 -4.82 -0.49
CA ALA A 113 -7.35 -4.68 -0.62
C ALA A 113 -6.60 -5.43 0.49
N GLN A 114 -7.08 -5.38 1.74
CA GLN A 114 -6.51 -6.18 2.83
C GLN A 114 -6.60 -7.69 2.56
N LEU A 115 -7.73 -8.17 2.03
CA LEU A 115 -7.88 -9.57 1.63
C LEU A 115 -6.96 -9.94 0.46
N ALA A 116 -6.80 -9.05 -0.52
CA ALA A 116 -5.88 -9.24 -1.63
C ALA A 116 -4.43 -9.33 -1.14
N ALA A 117 -3.99 -8.41 -0.28
CA ALA A 117 -2.66 -8.42 0.32
C ALA A 117 -2.42 -9.71 1.12
N LYS A 118 -3.39 -10.15 1.93
CA LYS A 118 -3.32 -11.43 2.66
C LYS A 118 -3.19 -12.64 1.71
N ARG A 119 -3.92 -12.66 0.59
CA ARG A 119 -3.81 -13.72 -0.42
C ARG A 119 -2.45 -13.70 -1.10
N ASN A 120 -1.97 -12.54 -1.51
CA ASN A 120 -0.65 -12.37 -2.13
C ASN A 120 0.45 -12.88 -1.20
N LEU A 121 0.36 -12.60 0.11
CA LEU A 121 1.32 -13.11 1.10
C LEU A 121 1.35 -14.64 1.14
N VAL A 122 0.18 -15.28 1.15
CA VAL A 122 0.09 -16.75 1.16
C VAL A 122 0.66 -17.34 -0.13
N LEU A 123 0.37 -16.74 -1.28
CA LEU A 123 0.91 -17.16 -2.57
C LEU A 123 2.44 -17.03 -2.61
N THR A 124 2.99 -15.90 -2.17
CA THR A 124 4.44 -15.71 -2.17
C THR A 124 5.15 -16.64 -1.18
N ARG A 125 4.58 -16.87 0.02
CA ARG A 125 5.12 -17.87 0.96
C ARG A 125 5.16 -19.27 0.37
N ARG A 126 4.11 -19.65 -0.36
CA ARG A 126 4.07 -20.95 -1.03
C ARG A 126 5.15 -21.05 -2.10
N ALA A 127 5.27 -20.04 -2.95
CA ALA A 127 6.31 -19.99 -3.98
C ALA A 127 7.72 -20.05 -3.37
N GLU A 128 7.96 -19.37 -2.25
CA GLU A 128 9.24 -19.41 -1.53
C GLU A 128 9.55 -20.82 -0.99
N ARG A 129 8.56 -21.49 -0.40
CA ARG A 129 8.73 -22.89 0.04
C ARG A 129 9.01 -23.83 -1.12
N GLU A 130 8.33 -23.66 -2.25
CA GLU A 130 8.56 -24.47 -3.45
C GLU A 130 9.98 -24.26 -4.00
N LEU A 131 10.48 -23.02 -4.04
CA LEU A 131 11.86 -22.71 -4.44
C LEU A 131 12.89 -23.33 -3.50
N LEU A 132 12.67 -23.29 -2.18
CA LEU A 132 13.55 -23.92 -1.18
C LEU A 132 13.57 -25.44 -1.31
N LEU A 133 12.43 -26.07 -1.61
CA LEU A 133 12.37 -27.51 -1.86
C LEU A 133 13.10 -27.90 -3.14
N GLN A 134 12.97 -27.11 -4.21
CA GLN A 134 13.69 -27.34 -5.46
C GLN A 134 15.21 -27.20 -5.29
N SER A 135 15.67 -26.21 -4.52
CA SER A 135 17.11 -26.03 -4.26
C SER A 135 17.69 -27.16 -3.40
N LEU A 136 16.90 -27.75 -2.50
CA LEU A 136 17.32 -28.92 -1.71
C LEU A 136 17.29 -30.23 -2.51
N ALA A 137 16.30 -30.39 -3.40
CA ALA A 137 16.15 -31.58 -4.24
C ALA A 137 17.08 -31.58 -5.46
N ALA A 138 17.74 -30.46 -5.75
CA ALA A 138 18.74 -30.38 -6.80
C ALA A 138 19.88 -31.37 -6.48
N PRO A 139 20.20 -32.32 -7.39
CA PRO A 139 21.31 -33.22 -7.18
C PRO A 139 22.59 -32.41 -6.99
N PRO A 140 23.56 -32.88 -6.18
CA PRO A 140 24.85 -32.21 -6.10
C PRO A 140 25.38 -32.09 -7.52
N SER A 141 25.56 -30.85 -7.97
CA SER A 141 26.26 -30.55 -9.22
C SER A 141 27.51 -31.43 -9.22
N PRO A 142 27.81 -32.20 -10.29
CA PRO A 142 29.08 -32.89 -10.34
C PRO A 142 30.12 -31.78 -10.24
N SER A 143 30.79 -31.71 -9.08
CA SER A 143 31.92 -30.84 -8.84
C SER A 143 32.80 -31.01 -10.07
N SER A 144 33.04 -29.91 -10.79
CA SER A 144 34.13 -29.84 -11.74
C SER A 144 35.42 -29.99 -10.93
N ASN A 145 35.74 -31.22 -10.52
CA ASN A 145 37.08 -31.65 -10.19
C ASN A 145 37.86 -31.51 -11.49
N GLN A 146 38.31 -30.29 -11.79
CA GLN A 146 39.46 -30.13 -12.64
C GLN A 146 40.60 -30.83 -11.90
N PRO A 147 41.19 -31.90 -12.47
CA PRO A 147 42.45 -32.37 -11.95
C PRO A 147 43.43 -31.20 -12.07
N ILE A 148 44.07 -30.85 -10.97
CA ILE A 148 45.23 -29.98 -10.95
C ILE A 148 46.26 -30.67 -11.85
N SER A 149 46.31 -30.30 -13.13
CA SER A 149 47.34 -30.76 -14.04
C SER A 149 48.63 -30.13 -13.54
N GLY A 150 49.38 -30.89 -12.75
CA GLY A 150 50.69 -30.51 -12.29
C GLY A 150 51.56 -30.13 -13.48
N SER A 151 51.85 -28.83 -13.60
CA SER A 151 52.91 -28.36 -14.48
C SER A 151 54.21 -29.03 -14.05
N PRO A 152 54.89 -29.78 -14.93
CA PRO A 152 56.16 -30.39 -14.60
C PRO A 152 57.22 -29.31 -14.39
N ARG A 153 57.92 -29.42 -13.26
CA ARG A 153 59.17 -28.73 -12.93
C ARG A 153 60.16 -28.79 -14.11
N SER A 154 60.33 -27.69 -14.83
CA SER A 154 61.50 -27.45 -15.66
C SER A 154 62.61 -26.83 -14.81
N ARG A 155 63.56 -27.68 -14.39
CA ARG A 155 64.86 -27.24 -13.87
C ARG A 155 65.69 -26.68 -15.03
N PRO A 156 66.27 -25.48 -14.95
CA PRO A 156 67.41 -25.16 -15.80
C PRO A 156 68.68 -25.79 -15.19
N ARG A 157 69.28 -26.69 -15.97
CA ARG A 157 70.66 -27.17 -15.76
C ARG A 157 71.61 -26.00 -15.87
N ALA A 158 72.54 -25.92 -14.93
CA ALA A 158 73.79 -25.21 -15.11
C ALA A 158 74.59 -25.88 -16.24
N ASP A 159 75.22 -25.07 -17.10
CA ASP A 159 76.62 -25.30 -17.46
C ASP A 159 77.23 -24.10 -18.23
N THR A 160 78.33 -23.63 -17.65
CA THR A 160 79.59 -23.14 -18.25
C THR A 160 79.59 -22.17 -19.44
N ARG A 161 80.13 -20.97 -19.20
CA ARG A 161 81.47 -20.59 -19.70
C ARG A 161 82.06 -19.41 -18.92
#